data_AF-A0AAD7FQF1-F1
#
_entry.id   AF-A0AAD7FQF1-F1
#
_cell.length_a   1.000
_cell.length_b   1.000
_cell.length_c   1.000
_cell.angle_alpha   90.00
_cell.angle_beta   90.00
_cell.angle_gamma   90.00
#
_symmetry.space_group_name_H-M   'P 1'
#
loop_
_entity.id
_entity.type
_entity.pdbx_description
1 polymer ?
#
loop_
_entity_poly.entity_id
_entity_poly.type
_entity_poly.pdbx_seq_one_letter_code
_entity_poly.pdbx_strand_id
1 'polypeptide(L)'
;MRIIPLIAFSFLALPAVQAFDDRLLYSKPKGESMTAFRKSHSFVKSCETWKPARKEGLTFRGYTFVPGDYTGKHKNSEALIACSWYDPSDSNPNPPPITFTEQIAKQLGAKAKED
;
A
#
# COMPACT_ATOMS: atom_id res chain seq x y z
N MET A 1 42.40 39.90 -23.55
CA MET A 1 41.10 40.07 -22.87
C MET A 1 40.20 38.93 -23.33
N ARG A 2 39.95 37.92 -22.48
CA ARG A 2 39.12 36.74 -22.81
C ARG A 2 37.85 36.81 -21.95
N ILE A 3 36.69 36.85 -22.61
CA ILE A 3 35.38 36.90 -21.97
C ILE A 3 34.93 35.46 -21.77
N ILE A 4 34.76 35.02 -20.52
CA ILE A 4 34.24 33.70 -20.16
C ILE A 4 32.71 33.84 -20.06
N PRO A 5 31.90 33.10 -20.83
CA PRO A 5 30.46 33.14 -20.66
C PRO A 5 30.08 32.26 -19.47
N LEU A 6 29.50 32.88 -18.45
CA LEU A 6 28.80 32.20 -17.36
C LEU A 6 27.56 31.52 -17.95
N ILE A 7 27.65 30.21 -18.20
CA ILE A 7 26.50 29.38 -18.54
C ILE A 7 25.70 29.19 -17.25
N ALA A 8 24.59 29.92 -17.13
CA ALA A 8 23.60 29.72 -16.07
C ALA A 8 22.91 28.38 -16.30
N PHE A 9 23.30 27.36 -15.52
CA PHE A 9 22.60 26.09 -15.45
C PHE A 9 21.29 26.28 -14.69
N SER A 10 20.21 26.59 -15.42
CA SER A 10 18.86 26.57 -14.88
C SER A 10 18.46 25.12 -14.59
N PHE A 11 18.62 24.69 -13.34
CA PHE A 11 18.06 23.44 -12.82
C PHE A 11 16.53 23.55 -12.84
N LEU A 12 15.89 22.96 -13.86
CA LEU A 12 14.45 22.75 -13.87
C LEU A 12 14.11 21.72 -12.77
N ALA A 13 13.63 22.20 -11.63
CA ALA A 13 13.12 21.37 -10.55
C ALA A 13 11.78 20.76 -11.01
N LEU A 14 11.82 19.52 -11.51
CA LEU A 14 10.61 18.73 -11.70
C LEU A 14 10.03 18.38 -10.33
N PRO A 15 8.71 18.51 -10.11
CA PRO A 15 8.10 18.10 -8.86
C PRO A 15 8.32 16.60 -8.67
N ALA A 16 8.97 16.23 -7.57
CA ALA A 16 9.14 14.84 -7.19
C ALA A 16 7.76 14.26 -6.86
N VAL A 17 7.22 13.43 -7.76
CA VAL A 17 6.06 12.60 -7.44
C VAL A 17 6.54 11.56 -6.43
N GLN A 18 6.28 11.79 -5.14
CA GLN A 18 6.52 10.81 -4.10
C GLN A 18 5.46 9.70 -4.23
N ALA A 19 5.90 8.50 -4.59
CA ALA A 19 5.05 7.32 -4.49
C ALA A 19 5.03 6.87 -3.02
N PHE A 20 3.84 6.81 -2.42
CA PHE A 20 3.65 6.23 -1.09
C PHE A 20 3.74 4.70 -1.20
N ASP A 21 4.71 4.09 -0.52
CA ASP A 21 4.79 2.64 -0.35
C ASP A 21 4.20 2.25 1.01
N ASP A 22 2.89 1.99 1.01
CA ASP A 22 2.14 1.64 2.22
C ASP A 22 2.03 0.13 2.43
N ARG A 23 2.89 -0.65 1.75
CA ARG A 23 2.88 -2.11 1.87
C ARG A 23 3.47 -2.50 3.21
N LEU A 24 2.81 -3.46 3.85
CA LEU A 24 3.27 -4.06 5.10
C LEU A 24 3.53 -5.56 4.88
N LEU A 25 4.59 -6.08 5.49
CA LEU A 25 4.95 -7.49 5.39
C LEU A 25 4.20 -8.32 6.44
N TYR A 26 3.42 -9.30 5.97
CA TYR A 26 2.66 -10.20 6.83
C TYR A 26 2.89 -11.67 6.48
N SER A 27 2.98 -12.51 7.51
CA SER A 27 2.82 -13.94 7.37
C SER A 27 1.35 -14.30 7.18
N LYS A 28 1.07 -15.18 6.21
CA LYS A 28 -0.29 -15.71 6.02
C LYS A 28 -0.77 -16.47 7.27
N PRO A 29 -2.09 -16.62 7.47
CA PRO A 29 -2.63 -17.42 8.56
C PRO A 29 -2.13 -18.87 8.55
N LYS A 30 -2.00 -19.49 9.74
CA LYS A 30 -1.55 -20.88 9.87
C LYS A 30 -2.56 -21.81 9.21
N GLY A 31 -2.09 -22.76 8.40
CA GLY A 31 -2.95 -23.73 7.70
C GLY A 31 -3.59 -23.21 6.41
N GLU A 32 -3.53 -21.91 6.12
CA GLU A 32 -4.00 -21.37 4.85
C GLU A 32 -2.95 -21.46 3.74
N SER A 33 -3.36 -21.56 2.48
CA SER A 33 -2.45 -21.36 1.35
C SER A 33 -2.30 -19.88 1.00
N MET A 34 -1.24 -19.48 0.29
CA MET A 34 -1.11 -18.08 -0.17
C MET A 34 -2.25 -17.69 -1.12
N THR A 35 -2.72 -18.64 -1.92
CA THR A 35 -3.92 -18.48 -2.76
C THR A 35 -5.17 -18.29 -1.91
N ALA A 36 -5.31 -18.97 -0.77
CA ALA A 36 -6.43 -18.72 0.15
C ALA A 36 -6.34 -17.31 0.74
N PHE A 37 -5.20 -16.96 1.32
CA PHE A 37 -4.98 -15.63 1.90
C PHE A 37 -5.25 -14.49 0.89
N ARG A 38 -4.93 -14.68 -0.40
CA ARG A 38 -5.24 -13.74 -1.49
C ARG A 38 -6.66 -13.85 -2.04
N LYS A 39 -7.01 -15.00 -2.63
CA LYS A 39 -8.21 -15.26 -3.46
C LYS A 39 -9.38 -15.83 -2.67
N SER A 40 -9.20 -16.52 -1.54
CA SER A 40 -10.35 -16.97 -0.73
C SER A 40 -10.91 -15.83 0.12
N HIS A 41 -11.03 -14.64 -0.48
CA HIS A 41 -11.80 -13.51 0.02
C HIS A 41 -11.53 -13.12 1.48
N SER A 42 -10.35 -13.45 2.02
CA SER A 42 -9.92 -12.96 3.33
C SER A 42 -9.38 -11.55 3.13
N PHE A 43 -8.22 -11.37 2.50
CA PHE A 43 -7.65 -10.03 2.42
C PHE A 43 -8.40 -9.08 1.46
N VAL A 44 -8.57 -9.47 0.19
CA VAL A 44 -9.16 -8.58 -0.85
C VAL A 44 -10.59 -8.16 -0.49
N LYS A 45 -11.45 -9.12 -0.16
CA LYS A 45 -12.85 -8.80 0.20
C LYS A 45 -12.93 -8.03 1.52
N SER A 46 -12.17 -8.41 2.56
CA SER A 46 -12.15 -7.63 3.81
C SER A 46 -11.66 -6.21 3.58
N CYS A 47 -10.72 -6.03 2.65
CA CYS A 47 -10.24 -4.73 2.25
C CYS A 47 -11.30 -3.88 1.53
N GLU A 48 -11.99 -4.42 0.52
CA GLU A 48 -13.05 -3.71 -0.24
C GLU A 48 -14.33 -3.45 0.58
N THR A 49 -14.57 -4.29 1.58
CA THR A 49 -15.80 -4.28 2.40
C THR A 49 -15.58 -3.87 3.85
N TRP A 50 -14.42 -3.26 4.14
CA TRP A 50 -14.05 -2.88 5.50
C TRP A 50 -15.09 -1.95 6.13
N LYS A 51 -15.83 -2.46 7.11
CA LYS A 51 -16.96 -1.76 7.72
C LYS A 51 -16.56 -0.43 8.37
N PRO A 52 -15.44 -0.32 9.13
CA PRO A 52 -15.01 0.96 9.69
C PRO A 52 -14.86 2.06 8.64
N ALA A 53 -14.13 1.80 7.55
CA ALA A 53 -13.95 2.77 6.47
C ALA A 53 -15.27 3.21 5.84
N ARG A 54 -16.19 2.26 5.58
CA ARG A 54 -17.51 2.58 5.03
C ARG A 54 -18.38 3.41 5.98
N LYS A 55 -18.29 3.18 7.29
CA LYS A 55 -19.02 3.99 8.29
C LYS A 55 -18.51 5.42 8.35
N GLU A 56 -17.22 5.62 8.07
CA GLU A 56 -16.59 6.94 7.96
C GLU A 56 -16.86 7.62 6.60
N GLY A 57 -17.63 6.98 5.70
CA GLY A 57 -17.94 7.54 4.38
C GLY A 57 -16.78 7.49 3.38
N LEU A 58 -15.72 6.74 3.69
CA LEU A 58 -14.56 6.61 2.81
C LEU A 58 -14.89 5.77 1.58
N THR A 59 -14.21 6.07 0.47
CA THR A 59 -14.31 5.32 -0.79
C THR A 59 -13.11 4.40 -0.96
N PHE A 60 -13.36 3.18 -1.43
CA PHE A 60 -12.30 2.20 -1.66
C PHE A 60 -11.42 2.65 -2.82
N ARG A 61 -10.11 2.73 -2.59
CA ARG A 61 -9.13 3.13 -3.62
C ARG A 61 -8.53 1.92 -4.31
N GLY A 62 -8.12 0.93 -3.54
CA GLY A 62 -7.39 -0.22 -4.07
C GLY A 62 -6.68 -1.03 -3.00
N TYR A 63 -6.19 -2.19 -3.42
CA TYR A 63 -5.39 -3.09 -2.60
C TYR A 63 -4.09 -3.47 -3.32
N THR A 64 -3.08 -3.84 -2.53
CA THR A 64 -1.87 -4.52 -3.01
C THR A 64 -1.76 -5.87 -2.33
N PHE A 65 -1.35 -6.88 -3.08
CA PHE A 65 -1.01 -8.20 -2.56
C PHE A 65 0.12 -8.79 -3.40
N VAL A 66 1.33 -8.78 -2.86
CA VAL A 66 2.53 -9.31 -3.52
C VAL A 66 3.07 -10.44 -2.66
N PRO A 67 2.98 -11.71 -3.12
CA PRO A 67 3.59 -12.82 -2.40
C PRO A 67 5.11 -12.66 -2.28
N GLY A 68 5.61 -12.83 -1.07
CA GLY A 68 7.01 -12.73 -0.69
C GLY A 68 7.36 -11.49 0.13
N ASP A 69 8.59 -11.48 0.64
CA ASP A 69 9.19 -10.33 1.35
C ASP A 69 9.69 -9.25 0.38
N TYR A 70 10.31 -8.19 0.91
CA TYR A 70 10.91 -7.10 0.11
C TYR A 70 12.05 -7.56 -0.83
N THR A 71 12.58 -8.77 -0.63
CA THR A 71 13.60 -9.39 -1.49
C THR A 71 13.00 -10.40 -2.50
N GLY A 72 11.70 -10.65 -2.43
CA GLY A 72 10.99 -11.64 -3.24
C GLY A 72 11.15 -13.08 -2.73
N LYS A 73 11.67 -13.31 -1.53
CA LYS A 73 11.74 -14.64 -0.87
C LYS A 73 10.43 -14.93 -0.13
N HIS A 74 10.32 -16.11 0.48
CA HIS A 74 9.19 -16.50 1.33
C HIS A 74 7.78 -16.44 0.68
N LYS A 75 7.70 -16.55 -0.65
CA LYS A 75 6.44 -16.42 -1.44
C LYS A 75 5.29 -17.34 -1.00
N ASN A 76 5.60 -18.44 -0.32
CA ASN A 76 4.60 -19.41 0.17
C ASN A 76 4.14 -19.14 1.61
N SER A 77 4.80 -18.25 2.35
CA SER A 77 4.52 -17.98 3.76
C SER A 77 4.23 -16.50 4.05
N GLU A 78 4.70 -15.58 3.22
CA GLU A 78 4.65 -14.15 3.45
C GLU A 78 4.12 -13.39 2.24
N ALA A 79 3.55 -12.22 2.48
CA ALA A 79 3.14 -11.29 1.45
C ALA A 79 3.25 -9.84 1.92
N LEU A 80 3.68 -8.98 1.00
CA LEU A 80 3.53 -7.53 1.10
C LEU A 80 2.10 -7.16 0.72
N ILE A 81 1.36 -6.57 1.67
CA ILE A 81 -0.05 -6.26 1.51
C ILE A 81 -0.33 -4.80 1.81
N ALA A 82 -1.30 -4.21 1.11
CA ALA A 82 -1.82 -2.88 1.41
C ALA A 82 -3.32 -2.82 1.14
N CYS A 83 -4.05 -2.07 1.97
CA CYS A 83 -5.46 -1.76 1.78
C CYS A 83 -5.69 -0.26 1.92
N SER A 84 -6.09 0.40 0.84
CA SER A 84 -6.19 1.85 0.76
C SER A 84 -7.60 2.32 0.45
N TRP A 85 -7.98 3.39 1.13
CA TRP A 85 -9.23 4.12 1.00
C TRP A 85 -8.90 5.60 0.83
N TYR A 86 -9.89 6.42 0.51
CA TYR A 86 -9.74 7.87 0.51
C TYR A 86 -11.04 8.55 0.90
N ASP A 87 -10.92 9.77 1.41
CA ASP A 87 -12.07 10.64 1.67
C ASP A 87 -12.54 11.28 0.35
N PRO A 88 -13.74 10.98 -0.14
CA PRO A 88 -14.25 11.57 -1.37
C PRO A 88 -14.60 13.07 -1.24
N SER A 89 -14.65 13.60 -0.02
CA SER A 89 -14.89 15.03 0.25
C SER A 89 -13.64 15.88 0.26
N ASP A 90 -12.45 15.26 0.18
CA ASP A 90 -11.18 15.98 0.09
C ASP A 90 -11.11 16.78 -1.23
N SER A 91 -10.81 18.07 -1.11
CA SER A 91 -10.65 18.99 -2.24
C SER A 91 -9.42 18.73 -3.10
N ASN A 92 -8.45 17.93 -2.61
CA ASN A 92 -7.30 17.51 -3.37
C ASN A 92 -7.73 16.48 -4.45
N PRO A 93 -7.41 16.69 -5.74
CA PRO A 93 -7.75 15.73 -6.80
C PRO A 93 -7.06 14.36 -6.63
N ASN A 94 -5.99 14.30 -5.84
CA ASN A 94 -5.29 13.08 -5.46
C ASN A 94 -5.14 13.03 -3.94
N PRO A 95 -6.22 12.76 -3.20
CA PRO A 95 -6.16 12.78 -1.75
C PRO A 95 -5.22 11.66 -1.26
N PRO A 96 -4.50 11.88 -0.15
CA PRO A 96 -3.63 10.86 0.41
C PRO A 96 -4.43 9.58 0.77
N PRO A 97 -3.82 8.39 0.66
CA PRO A 97 -4.50 7.17 1.04
C PRO A 97 -4.71 7.09 2.56
N ILE A 98 -5.88 6.61 2.96
CA ILE A 98 -6.18 6.19 4.33
C ILE A 98 -6.08 4.66 4.36
N THR A 99 -5.19 4.11 5.18
CA THR A 99 -4.86 2.68 5.15
C THR A 99 -5.43 1.91 6.34
N PHE A 100 -6.01 0.74 6.07
CA PHE A 100 -6.54 -0.18 7.09
C PHE A 100 -5.88 -1.56 7.07
N THR A 101 -4.71 -1.65 6.42
CA THR A 101 -3.98 -2.89 6.16
C THR A 101 -3.78 -3.73 7.43
N GLU A 102 -3.28 -3.11 8.50
CA GLU A 102 -2.95 -3.81 9.74
C GLU A 102 -4.19 -4.39 10.42
N GLN A 103 -5.28 -3.62 10.50
CA GLN A 103 -6.51 -4.03 11.16
C GLN A 103 -7.15 -5.20 10.41
N ILE A 104 -7.18 -5.13 9.08
CA ILE A 104 -7.67 -6.21 8.22
C ILE A 104 -6.79 -7.45 8.37
N ALA A 105 -5.46 -7.30 8.29
CA ALA A 105 -4.53 -8.42 8.41
C ALA A 105 -4.67 -9.13 9.76
N LYS A 106 -4.75 -8.36 10.87
CA LYS A 106 -4.98 -8.89 12.21
C LYS A 106 -6.32 -9.63 12.32
N GLN A 107 -7.41 -9.08 11.76
CA GLN A 107 -8.72 -9.74 11.77
C GLN A 107 -8.68 -11.11 11.07
N LEU A 108 -7.86 -11.25 10.05
CA LEU A 108 -7.69 -12.49 9.30
C LEU A 108 -6.72 -13.47 9.97
N GLY A 109 -6.12 -13.11 11.10
CA GLY A 109 -5.13 -13.94 11.79
C GLY A 109 -3.75 -13.94 11.10
N ALA A 110 -3.50 -13.00 10.19
CA ALA A 110 -2.16 -12.77 9.66
C ALA A 110 -1.29 -12.13 10.74
N LYS A 111 0.02 -12.41 10.70
CA LYS A 111 0.97 -11.91 11.70
C LYS A 111 1.92 -10.93 11.04
N ALA A 112 2.08 -9.76 11.67
CA ALA A 112 3.09 -8.81 11.25
C ALA A 112 4.46 -9.47 11.33
N LYS A 113 5.30 -9.22 10.34
CA LYS A 113 6.73 -9.45 10.45
C LYS A 113 7.31 -8.13 10.90
N GLU A 114 7.78 -8.08 12.14
CA GLU A 114 8.70 -7.04 12.55
C GLU A 114 9.99 -7.29 11.77
N ASP A 115 10.46 -6.26 11.06
CA ASP A 115 11.74 -6.29 10.33
C ASP A 115 12.93 -6.41 11.31
#